data_AF-A0A336JUF3-F1
#
_entry.id   AF-A0A336JUF3-F1
#
_cell.length_a   1.000
_cell.length_b   1.000
_cell.length_c   1.000
_cell.angle_alpha   90.00
_cell.angle_beta   90.00
_cell.angle_gamma   90.00
#
_symmetry.space_group_name_H-M   'P 1'
#
loop_
_entity.id
_entity.type
_entity.pdbx_description
1 polymer ?
#
loop_
_entity_poly.entity_id
_entity_poly.type
_entity_poly.pdbx_seq_one_letter_code
_entity_poly.pdbx_strand_id
1 'polypeptide(L)'
;MPELETGRTAPTEHADGVASRAPTQTALAATPEKGPASSLSGDILYGADGIAEFLFGDRKHRRKVYNLVETGQLPVFRLGANICARKSVLVDWISRQESAATLAAAGQAEAHQITAR
;
A
#
# COMPACT_ATOMS: atom_id res chain seq x y z
N MET A 1 -52.54 -42.64 2.18
CA MET A 1 -53.93 -42.19 1.93
C MET A 1 -54.54 -41.95 3.31
N PRO A 2 -54.95 -40.71 3.63
CA PRO A 2 -55.95 -39.88 2.92
C PRO A 2 -55.35 -38.58 2.32
N GLU A 3 -55.73 -38.14 1.11
CA GLU A 3 -56.81 -37.21 0.72
C GLU A 3 -56.62 -35.79 1.32
N LEU A 4 -56.54 -34.67 0.58
CA LEU A 4 -57.61 -34.09 -0.23
C LEU A 4 -57.09 -32.96 -1.17
N GLU A 5 -57.86 -32.79 -2.24
CA GLU A 5 -57.72 -31.94 -3.42
C GLU A 5 -58.05 -30.44 -3.24
N THR A 6 -57.45 -29.64 -4.13
CA THR A 6 -58.03 -28.51 -4.91
C THR A 6 -58.36 -27.17 -4.22
N GLY A 7 -57.78 -26.09 -4.77
CA GLY A 7 -58.14 -24.71 -4.43
C GLY A 7 -57.47 -23.66 -5.33
N ARG A 8 -57.97 -23.56 -6.57
CA ARG A 8 -57.58 -22.58 -7.60
C ARG A 8 -58.31 -21.25 -7.37
N THR A 9 -57.60 -20.14 -7.13
CA THR A 9 -58.06 -18.78 -7.49
C THR A 9 -56.87 -17.82 -7.65
N ALA A 10 -56.65 -17.35 -8.87
CA ALA A 10 -56.14 -16.03 -9.22
C ALA A 10 -57.23 -15.37 -10.09
N PRO A 11 -57.18 -14.09 -10.52
CA PRO A 11 -56.38 -12.93 -10.09
C PRO A 11 -57.31 -11.71 -9.77
N THR A 12 -56.75 -10.58 -9.36
CA THR A 12 -57.41 -9.27 -9.60
C THR A 12 -56.33 -8.24 -9.90
N GLU A 13 -56.16 -8.04 -11.19
CA GLU A 13 -55.79 -6.80 -11.87
C GLU A 13 -56.13 -5.48 -11.15
N HIS A 14 -55.13 -4.60 -11.02
CA HIS A 14 -55.34 -3.17 -11.17
C HIS A 14 -54.28 -2.60 -12.10
N ALA A 15 -54.75 -2.15 -13.25
CA ALA A 15 -54.00 -1.44 -14.27
C ALA A 15 -53.84 0.04 -13.91
N ASP A 16 -52.73 0.63 -14.37
CA ASP A 16 -52.54 1.98 -14.94
C ASP A 16 -51.01 2.20 -14.94
N GLY A 17 -50.30 2.17 -16.07
CA GLY A 17 -50.51 3.03 -17.23
C GLY A 17 -49.66 4.29 -17.05
N VAL A 18 -48.52 4.40 -17.73
CA VAL A 18 -48.10 5.58 -18.52
C VAL A 18 -46.58 5.60 -18.83
N ALA A 19 -46.30 5.77 -20.12
CA ALA A 19 -45.15 6.44 -20.75
C ALA A 19 -43.71 5.95 -20.44
N SER A 20 -43.03 5.37 -21.43
CA SER A 20 -42.38 6.07 -22.55
C SER A 20 -40.96 6.54 -22.23
N ARG A 21 -40.02 5.95 -22.99
CA ARG A 21 -38.67 6.44 -23.35
C ARG A 21 -37.55 6.19 -22.33
N ALA A 22 -36.69 5.24 -22.70
CA ALA A 22 -35.27 5.31 -22.38
C ALA A 22 -34.74 6.72 -22.72
N PRO A 23 -33.85 7.23 -21.87
CA PRO A 23 -32.47 7.15 -22.29
C PRO A 23 -31.59 6.55 -21.20
N THR A 24 -30.67 5.70 -21.65
CA THR A 24 -29.33 5.51 -21.12
C THR A 24 -28.89 6.65 -20.21
N GLN A 25 -29.04 6.48 -18.90
CA GLN A 25 -28.24 7.23 -17.93
C GLN A 25 -27.11 6.31 -17.50
N THR A 26 -26.01 6.44 -18.25
CA THR A 26 -24.66 6.41 -17.72
C THR A 26 -24.61 7.44 -16.58
N ALA A 27 -25.13 7.07 -15.41
CA ALA A 27 -24.90 7.80 -14.18
C ALA A 27 -23.56 7.30 -13.64
N LEU A 28 -22.54 8.08 -13.98
CA LEU A 28 -21.22 8.07 -13.40
C LEU A 28 -21.36 8.04 -11.86
N ALA A 29 -21.38 6.84 -11.28
CA ALA A 29 -21.10 6.67 -9.86
C ALA A 29 -19.61 6.98 -9.70
N ALA A 30 -19.30 8.27 -9.63
CA ALA A 30 -18.05 8.76 -9.09
C ALA A 30 -18.02 8.37 -7.61
N THR A 31 -17.68 7.10 -7.38
CA THR A 31 -17.03 6.68 -6.15
C THR A 31 -15.92 7.70 -5.92
N PRO A 32 -15.85 8.38 -4.77
CA PRO A 32 -14.71 9.23 -4.52
C PRO A 32 -13.49 8.30 -4.54
N GLU A 33 -12.72 8.43 -5.61
CA GLU A 33 -11.35 7.97 -5.79
C GLU A 33 -10.53 8.58 -4.65
N LYS A 34 -10.71 8.05 -3.43
CA LYS A 34 -9.84 8.33 -2.30
C LYS A 34 -8.54 7.60 -2.61
N GLY A 35 -7.75 8.16 -3.52
CA GLY A 35 -6.33 7.85 -3.64
C GLY A 35 -5.79 7.79 -2.22
N PRO A 36 -5.02 6.76 -1.85
CA PRO A 36 -4.83 6.42 -0.46
C PRO A 36 -4.18 7.62 0.23
N ALA A 37 -4.99 8.38 0.96
CA ALA A 37 -4.50 9.23 2.02
C ALA A 37 -3.91 8.22 3.00
N SER A 38 -2.63 7.90 2.80
CA SER A 38 -1.85 6.98 3.62
C SER A 38 -1.90 7.58 5.01
N SER A 39 -2.84 7.09 5.81
CA SER A 39 -2.93 7.47 7.20
C SER A 39 -1.55 7.20 7.80
N LEU A 40 -1.08 8.11 8.65
CA LEU A 40 0.23 7.97 9.30
C LEU A 40 0.40 6.56 9.92
N SER A 41 -0.70 5.99 10.42
CA SER A 41 -0.78 4.63 10.94
C SER A 41 -0.35 3.54 9.94
N GLY A 42 -0.65 3.68 8.64
CA GLY A 42 -0.24 2.74 7.59
C GLY A 42 1.19 2.91 7.10
N ASP A 43 1.79 4.08 7.37
CA ASP A 43 3.17 4.42 7.01
C ASP A 43 4.17 4.02 8.12
N ILE A 44 3.73 3.84 9.36
CA ILE A 44 4.61 3.45 10.47
C ILE A 44 4.80 1.92 10.52
N LEU A 45 6.06 1.50 10.56
CA LEU A 45 6.51 0.16 10.87
C LEU A 45 6.87 0.07 12.35
N TYR A 46 6.18 -0.81 13.07
CA TYR A 46 6.41 -1.05 14.49
C TYR A 46 7.37 -2.21 14.71
N GLY A 47 8.41 -1.95 15.52
CA GLY A 47 9.37 -2.95 15.94
C GLY A 47 10.33 -3.39 14.85
N ALA A 48 11.34 -4.16 15.26
CA ALA A 48 12.29 -4.77 14.33
C ALA A 48 11.62 -5.78 13.39
N ASP A 49 10.53 -6.43 13.82
CA ASP A 49 9.80 -7.39 12.99
C ASP A 49 9.11 -6.71 11.81
N GLY A 50 8.42 -5.58 12.02
CA GLY A 50 7.76 -4.83 10.94
C GLY A 50 8.76 -4.23 9.95
N ILE A 51 9.90 -3.76 10.45
CA ILE A 51 11.01 -3.27 9.61
C ILE A 51 11.63 -4.43 8.82
N ALA A 52 11.83 -5.59 9.44
CA ALA A 52 12.43 -6.75 8.80
C ALA A 52 11.52 -7.32 7.69
N GLU A 53 10.22 -7.39 7.95
CA GLU A 53 9.23 -7.80 6.94
C GLU A 53 9.20 -6.82 5.77
N PHE A 54 9.30 -5.52 6.01
CA PHE A 54 9.31 -4.52 4.94
C PHE A 54 10.60 -4.54 4.09
N LEU A 55 11.78 -4.68 4.71
CA LEU A 55 13.06 -4.61 4.00
C LEU A 55 13.54 -5.96 3.45
N PHE A 56 13.28 -7.05 4.18
CA PHE A 56 13.79 -8.39 3.84
C PHE A 56 12.70 -9.38 3.45
N GLY A 57 11.42 -9.02 3.56
CA GLY A 57 10.29 -9.91 3.29
C GLY A 57 10.06 -11.00 4.36
N ASP A 58 10.90 -11.06 5.40
CA ASP A 58 10.80 -12.05 6.47
C ASP A 58 11.22 -11.45 7.82
N ARG A 59 10.36 -11.64 8.83
CA ARG A 59 10.56 -11.22 10.23
C ARG A 59 11.78 -11.87 10.89
N LYS A 60 12.26 -13.02 10.39
CA LYS A 60 13.47 -13.70 10.91
C LYS A 60 14.72 -12.80 10.89
N HIS A 61 14.73 -11.77 10.05
CA HIS A 61 15.84 -10.84 9.92
C HIS A 61 15.87 -9.71 10.96
N ARG A 62 15.01 -9.75 11.99
CA ARG A 62 15.00 -8.82 13.14
C ARG A 62 16.39 -8.53 13.75
N ARG A 63 17.27 -9.54 13.86
CA ARG A 63 18.64 -9.34 14.39
C ARG A 63 19.48 -8.44 13.47
N LYS A 64 19.33 -8.58 12.14
CA LYS A 64 20.00 -7.70 11.17
C LYS A 64 19.49 -6.27 11.31
N VAL A 65 18.19 -6.09 11.52
CA VAL A 65 17.60 -4.75 11.75
C VAL A 65 18.21 -4.10 13.00
N TYR A 66 18.31 -4.81 14.12
CA TYR A 66 18.95 -4.25 15.32
C TYR A 66 20.40 -3.83 15.07
N ASN A 67 21.17 -4.66 14.38
CA ASN A 67 22.55 -4.32 14.03
C ASN A 67 22.61 -3.07 13.13
N LEU A 68 21.74 -2.96 12.12
CA LEU A 68 21.69 -1.79 11.23
C LEU A 68 21.27 -0.51 11.97
N VAL A 69 20.39 -0.63 12.97
CA VAL A 69 20.01 0.50 13.81
C VAL A 69 21.16 0.91 14.73
N GLU A 70 21.86 -0.05 15.31
CA GLU A 70 23.01 0.21 16.19
C GLU A 70 24.18 0.84 15.43
N THR A 71 24.43 0.43 14.18
CA THR A 71 25.45 1.03 13.30
C THR A 71 24.99 2.34 12.68
N GLY A 72 23.75 2.79 12.91
CA GLY A 72 23.20 4.02 12.33
C GLY A 72 22.99 3.93 10.81
N GLN A 73 22.94 2.72 10.25
CA GLN A 73 22.77 2.47 8.82
C GLN A 73 21.29 2.39 8.40
N LEU A 74 20.35 2.76 9.29
CA LEU A 74 18.93 2.78 8.98
C LEU A 74 18.24 4.00 9.63
N PRO A 75 17.40 4.76 8.89
CA PRO A 75 16.68 5.89 9.45
C PRO A 75 15.50 5.39 10.30
N VAL A 76 15.66 5.52 11.61
CA VAL A 76 14.79 4.90 12.61
C VAL A 76 14.51 5.88 13.74
N PHE A 77 13.34 5.78 14.38
CA PHE A 77 12.98 6.56 15.57
C PHE A 77 12.52 5.65 16.71
N ARG A 78 12.60 6.13 17.96
CA ARG A 78 12.21 5.37 19.14
C ARG A 78 10.90 5.91 19.71
N LEU A 79 9.98 5.01 20.03
CA LEU A 79 8.74 5.32 20.73
C LEU A 79 8.71 4.47 22.01
N GLY A 80 9.13 5.08 23.12
CA GLY A 80 9.39 4.37 24.37
C GLY A 80 10.49 3.33 24.22
N ALA A 81 10.18 2.07 24.53
CA ALA A 81 11.12 0.95 24.37
C ALA A 81 11.20 0.42 22.93
N ASN A 82 10.24 0.77 22.06
CA ASN A 82 10.13 0.21 20.72
C ASN A 82 10.84 1.05 19.67
N ILE A 83 11.48 0.37 18.71
CA ILE A 83 12.05 1.00 17.51
C ILE A 83 10.96 1.02 16.44
N CYS A 84 10.77 2.15 15.80
CA CYS A 84 9.81 2.33 14.72
C CYS A 84 10.50 3.00 13.52
N ALA A 85 9.97 2.78 12.33
CA ALA A 85 10.40 3.47 11.13
C ALA A 85 9.19 3.91 10.31
N ARG A 86 9.36 4.93 9.48
CA ARG A 86 8.33 5.30 8.47
C ARG A 86 8.73 4.71 7.13
N LYS A 87 7.77 4.08 6.43
CA LYS A 87 8.01 3.47 5.11
C LYS A 87 8.41 4.55 4.11
N SER A 88 7.70 5.68 4.08
CA SER A 88 8.03 6.84 3.24
C SER A 88 9.49 7.28 3.41
N VAL A 89 9.93 7.48 4.65
CA VAL A 89 11.30 7.90 4.98
C VAL A 89 12.32 6.82 4.58
N LEU A 90 12.01 5.54 4.80
CA LEU A 90 12.90 4.45 4.41
C LEU A 90 13.08 4.42 2.89
N VAL A 91 12.00 4.52 2.12
CA VAL A 91 12.05 4.55 0.65
C VAL A 91 12.86 5.76 0.18
N ASP A 92 12.53 6.96 0.66
CA ASP A 92 13.26 8.19 0.31
C ASP A 92 14.74 8.10 0.66
N TRP A 93 15.08 7.49 1.78
CA TRP A 93 16.45 7.30 2.21
C TRP A 93 17.20 6.30 1.31
N ILE A 94 16.58 5.18 0.94
CA ILE A 94 17.16 4.21 0.00
C ILE A 94 17.44 4.89 -1.35
N SER A 95 16.46 5.63 -1.90
CA SER A 95 16.63 6.35 -3.17
C SER A 95 17.78 7.36 -3.15
N ARG A 96 18.01 8.01 -1.99
CA ARG A 96 19.16 8.91 -1.80
C ARG A 96 20.49 8.14 -1.77
N GLN A 97 20.54 6.98 -1.11
CA GLN A 97 21.73 6.12 -1.09
C GLN A 97 22.09 5.65 -2.49
N GLU A 98 21.10 5.21 -3.26
CA GLU A 98 21.28 4.76 -4.65
C GLU A 98 21.82 5.89 -5.52
N SER A 99 21.20 7.08 -5.44
CA SER A 99 21.63 8.26 -6.20
C SER A 99 23.06 8.68 -5.83
N ALA A 100 23.39 8.69 -4.53
CA ALA A 100 24.72 9.03 -4.06
C ALA A 100 25.77 8.02 -4.53
N ALA A 101 25.45 6.72 -4.52
CA ALA A 101 26.33 5.67 -5.03
C ALA A 101 26.59 5.81 -6.53
N THR A 102 25.56 6.14 -7.33
CA THR A 102 25.72 6.39 -8.77
C THR A 102 26.60 7.62 -9.04
N LEU A 103 26.41 8.71 -8.30
CA LEU A 103 27.23 9.93 -8.44
C LEU A 103 28.68 9.69 -7.99
N ALA A 104 28.89 8.94 -6.91
CA ALA A 104 30.22 8.58 -6.44
C ALA A 104 30.96 7.70 -7.47
N ALA A 105 30.27 6.76 -8.12
CA ALA A 105 30.83 5.95 -9.19
C ALA A 105 31.23 6.79 -10.42
N ALA A 106 30.41 7.79 -10.77
CA ALA A 106 30.72 8.71 -11.87
C ALA A 106 31.97 9.58 -11.57
N GLY A 107 32.08 10.14 -10.37
CA GLY A 107 33.25 10.94 -9.97
C GLY A 107 34.55 10.13 -9.86
N GLN A 108 34.47 8.84 -9.51
CA GLN A 108 35.63 7.94 -9.48
C GLN A 108 36.12 7.58 -10.90
N ALA A 109 35.22 7.51 -11.88
CA ALA A 109 35.56 7.23 -13.28
C ALA A 109 36.32 8.40 -13.93
N GLU A 110 35.96 9.65 -13.63
CA GLU A 110 36.68 10.83 -14.14
C GLU A 110 38.08 10.98 -13.52
N ALA A 111 38.24 10.70 -12.23
CA ALA A 111 39.54 10.77 -11.55
C ALA A 111 40.56 9.75 -12.10
N HIS A 112 40.10 8.58 -12.53
CA HIS A 112 40.96 7.56 -13.12
C HIS A 112 41.46 7.93 -14.53
N GLN A 113 40.74 8.79 -15.26
CA GLN A 113 41.15 9.25 -16.59
C GLN A 113 42.18 10.38 -16.54
N ILE A 114 42.21 11.19 -15.47
CA ILE A 114 43.15 12.30 -15.31
C ILE A 114 44.54 11.80 -14.90
N THR A 115 44.63 10.70 -14.14
CA THR A 115 45.91 10.12 -13.68
C THR A 115 46.63 9.30 -14.78
N ALA A 116 45.97 9.02 -15.89
CA ALA A 116 46.50 8.19 -16.98
C ALA A 116 47.04 9.00 -18.19
N ARG A 117 47.26 10.31 -18.03
CA ARG A 117 47.79 11.21 -19.06
C ARG A 117 49.09 11.87 -18.63
#